data_AF-A0A3S0Q148-F1
#
_entry.id   AF-A0A3S0Q148-F1
#
_cell.length_a   1.000
_cell.length_b   1.000
_cell.length_c   1.000
_cell.angle_alpha   90.00
_cell.angle_beta   90.00
_cell.angle_gamma   90.00
#
_symmetry.space_group_name_H-M   'P 1'
#
loop_
_entity.id
_entity.type
_entity.pdbx_description
1 polymer ?
#
loop_
_entity_poly.entity_id
_entity_poly.type
_entity_poly.pdbx_seq_one_letter_code
_entity_poly.pdbx_strand_id
1 'polypeptide(L)'
;MPLINLPDFANDLLSEFAARNAERIDTPVIQPAEPFLDIAGEDLRRRIFMTESETGASLCLRPEFTIPVCLRHIETATGTPKRYAYLGEVFRQRRDGANEFYQAGIEDLGDINIPSADARAIGDATGILARLLPGRRLSVTLGDQAVFEAVVQALGLPLGWQKRLIHAFGNMTQLEALLAGLVSPQFVTGLDDDIARLVASGDEQALVAHIEQEMQATGYSTNASRSPLEIARRLKEKLILSETRLDDAAFHVLEEFLSLDVPLVNASAALAGFADAAGLKLGNALSRFNGRVAALANAGVDLSCLDYRAAFGRPLDYYTGLVFEVTAEGSSAVLAGGGRFDRLLTFLGATDRIPAVGFSFWLDRIETERAAA
;
A
#
# COMPACT_ATOMS: atom_id res chain seq x y z
N MET A 1 9.43 -9.41 28.09
CA MET A 1 10.17 -10.68 27.98
C MET A 1 11.61 -10.36 27.66
N PRO A 2 12.62 -10.97 28.31
CA PRO A 2 13.99 -10.84 27.82
C PRO A 2 14.02 -11.43 26.40
N LEU A 3 14.46 -10.61 25.45
CA LEU A 3 14.53 -10.96 24.03
C LEU A 3 15.76 -11.84 23.81
N ILE A 4 15.65 -13.12 24.14
CA ILE A 4 16.79 -14.07 24.17
C ILE A 4 17.28 -14.43 22.74
N ASN A 5 16.48 -14.13 21.71
CA ASN A 5 16.71 -14.52 20.32
C ASN A 5 16.78 -13.33 19.34
N LEU A 6 17.19 -12.15 19.80
CA LEU A 6 17.46 -11.06 18.85
C LEU A 6 18.70 -11.36 18.01
N PRO A 7 18.74 -10.93 16.74
CA PRO A 7 19.97 -10.96 15.95
C PRO A 7 21.09 -10.20 16.64
N ASP A 8 22.33 -10.62 16.42
CA ASP A 8 23.53 -10.04 17.06
C ASP A 8 23.67 -8.52 16.83
N PHE A 9 23.16 -8.03 15.70
CA PHE A 9 23.19 -6.63 15.29
C PHE A 9 22.03 -5.79 15.83
N ALA A 10 21.14 -6.34 16.67
CA ALA A 10 19.99 -5.59 17.18
C ALA A 10 20.38 -4.34 17.98
N ASN A 11 21.48 -4.39 18.74
CA ASN A 11 21.98 -3.23 19.49
C ASN A 11 22.54 -2.13 18.58
N ASP A 12 23.22 -2.52 17.49
CA ASP A 12 23.70 -1.57 16.48
C ASP A 12 22.51 -0.89 15.80
N LEU A 13 21.47 -1.66 15.45
CA LEU A 13 20.24 -1.14 14.86
C LEU A 13 19.53 -0.14 15.78
N LEU A 14 19.41 -0.45 17.08
CA LEU A 14 18.85 0.48 18.06
C LEU A 14 19.68 1.76 18.20
N SER A 15 21.00 1.65 18.10
CA SER A 15 21.92 2.80 18.11
C SER A 15 21.74 3.68 16.87
N GLU A 16 21.54 3.07 15.70
CA GLU A 16 21.24 3.78 14.45
C GLU A 16 19.90 4.53 14.53
N PHE A 17 18.88 3.96 15.16
CA PHE A 17 17.59 4.65 15.38
C PHE A 17 17.73 5.84 16.33
N ALA A 18 18.46 5.67 17.43
CA ALA A 18 18.73 6.75 18.37
C ALA A 18 19.52 7.90 17.73
N ALA A 19 20.54 7.59 16.92
CA ALA A 19 21.34 8.58 16.19
C ALA A 19 20.51 9.39 15.17
N ARG A 20 19.37 8.84 14.72
CA ARG A 20 18.41 9.50 13.82
C ARG A 20 17.28 10.24 14.53
N ASN A 21 17.35 10.34 15.87
CA ASN A 21 16.32 10.95 16.71
C ASN A 21 14.93 10.30 16.52
N ALA A 22 14.89 8.98 16.31
CA ALA A 22 13.65 8.23 16.30
C ALA A 22 13.37 7.67 17.70
N GLU A 23 12.26 8.08 18.31
CA GLU A 23 11.87 7.70 19.66
C GLU A 23 11.43 6.23 19.67
N ARG A 24 12.07 5.40 20.51
CA ARG A 24 11.67 4.00 20.63
C ARG A 24 10.30 3.88 21.27
N ILE A 25 9.38 3.25 20.56
CA ILE A 25 8.03 2.97 21.04
C ILE A 25 7.83 1.46 21.20
N ASP A 26 7.08 1.09 22.23
CA ASP A 26 6.59 -0.27 22.42
C ASP A 26 5.11 -0.35 22.09
N THR A 27 4.73 -1.41 21.41
CA THR A 27 3.33 -1.72 21.07
C THR A 27 3.01 -3.13 21.54
N PRO A 28 1.80 -3.40 22.06
CA PRO A 28 1.43 -4.76 22.47
C PRO A 28 1.44 -5.75 21.28
N VAL A 29 1.75 -7.02 21.54
CA VAL A 29 1.69 -8.07 20.51
C VAL A 29 0.24 -8.36 20.11
N ILE A 30 -0.67 -8.40 21.08
CA ILE A 30 -2.10 -8.59 20.84
C ILE A 30 -2.71 -7.25 20.46
N GLN A 31 -3.42 -7.20 19.34
CA GLN A 31 -4.04 -5.99 18.80
C GLN A 31 -5.52 -6.24 18.47
N PRO A 32 -6.38 -5.21 18.49
CA PRO A 32 -7.69 -5.28 17.85
C PRO A 32 -7.55 -5.67 16.38
N ALA A 33 -8.39 -6.59 15.89
CA ALA A 33 -8.24 -7.10 14.52
C ALA A 33 -8.79 -6.14 13.45
N GLU A 34 -9.86 -5.41 13.76
CA GLU A 34 -10.61 -4.56 12.82
C GLU A 34 -9.72 -3.62 11.99
N PRO A 35 -8.79 -2.83 12.58
CA PRO A 35 -7.91 -1.96 11.80
C PRO A 35 -7.10 -2.67 10.70
N PHE A 36 -6.68 -3.91 10.94
CA PHE A 36 -5.92 -4.68 9.95
C PHE A 36 -6.82 -5.29 8.89
N LEU A 37 -8.02 -5.75 9.27
CA LEU A 37 -8.96 -6.39 8.35
C LEU A 37 -9.52 -5.41 7.33
N ASP A 38 -9.65 -4.13 7.72
CA ASP A 38 -10.26 -3.08 6.89
C ASP A 38 -9.25 -2.32 6.03
N ILE A 39 -7.99 -2.19 6.50
CA ILE A 39 -7.03 -1.25 5.92
C ILE A 39 -5.80 -1.92 5.29
N ALA A 40 -5.41 -3.12 5.76
CA ALA A 40 -4.11 -3.68 5.39
C ALA A 40 -4.10 -4.46 4.06
N GLY A 41 -5.24 -4.53 3.36
CA GLY A 41 -5.40 -5.22 2.09
C GLY A 41 -5.63 -6.73 2.19
N GLU A 42 -6.16 -7.33 1.11
CA GLU A 42 -6.55 -8.75 1.08
C GLU A 42 -5.37 -9.70 1.34
N ASP A 43 -4.19 -9.36 0.82
CA ASP A 43 -3.00 -10.19 0.93
C ASP A 43 -2.48 -10.28 2.37
N LEU A 44 -2.51 -9.17 3.12
CA LEU A 44 -2.16 -9.23 4.54
C LEU A 44 -3.25 -9.96 5.32
N ARG A 45 -4.51 -9.60 5.08
CA ARG A 45 -5.70 -10.14 5.78
C ARG A 45 -5.72 -11.66 5.82
N ARG A 46 -5.41 -12.33 4.70
CA ARG A 46 -5.41 -13.80 4.61
C ARG A 46 -4.31 -14.48 5.44
N ARG A 47 -3.32 -13.74 5.93
CA ARG A 47 -2.15 -14.26 6.65
C ARG A 47 -2.13 -13.91 8.13
N ILE A 48 -3.15 -13.20 8.63
CA ILE A 48 -3.22 -12.76 10.03
C ILE A 48 -3.60 -13.93 10.93
N PHE A 49 -2.92 -14.06 12.08
CA PHE A 49 -3.35 -14.96 13.14
C PHE A 49 -4.42 -14.29 13.98
N MET A 50 -5.65 -14.80 13.86
CA MET A 50 -6.82 -14.32 14.59
C MET A 50 -6.94 -15.01 15.96
N THR A 51 -7.44 -14.26 16.93
CA THR A 51 -7.82 -14.77 18.26
C THR A 51 -9.03 -13.98 18.78
N GLU A 52 -9.52 -14.34 19.95
CA GLU A 52 -10.73 -13.77 20.54
C GLU A 52 -10.50 -13.51 22.02
N SER A 53 -11.03 -12.40 22.54
CA SER A 53 -11.05 -12.15 23.98
C SER A 53 -12.08 -13.03 24.68
N GLU A 54 -12.02 -13.11 26.02
CA GLU A 54 -13.08 -13.75 26.83
C GLU A 54 -14.47 -13.12 26.63
N THR A 55 -14.53 -11.87 26.16
CA THR A 55 -15.77 -11.13 25.91
C THR A 55 -16.27 -11.23 24.46
N GLY A 56 -15.59 -12.02 23.63
CA GLY A 56 -15.94 -12.21 22.21
C GLY A 56 -15.38 -11.14 21.26
N ALA A 57 -14.47 -10.29 21.70
CA ALA A 57 -13.86 -9.27 20.85
C ALA A 57 -12.83 -9.90 19.90
N SER A 58 -12.89 -9.54 18.62
CA SER A 58 -11.95 -10.04 17.61
C SER A 58 -10.58 -9.38 17.77
N LEU A 59 -9.58 -10.21 18.03
CA LEU A 59 -8.19 -9.81 18.25
C LEU A 59 -7.28 -10.50 17.23
N CYS A 60 -6.05 -10.01 17.12
CA CYS A 60 -5.02 -10.66 16.33
C CYS A 60 -3.64 -10.53 16.99
N LEU A 61 -2.73 -11.42 16.62
CA LEU A 61 -1.30 -11.16 16.80
C LEU A 61 -0.88 -10.13 15.75
N ARG A 62 -0.17 -9.09 16.17
CA ARG A 62 0.22 -7.99 15.27
C ARG A 62 0.97 -8.55 14.04
N PRO A 63 0.48 -8.31 12.81
CA PRO A 63 1.14 -8.77 11.60
C PRO A 63 2.25 -7.81 11.12
N GLU A 64 2.26 -6.59 11.64
CA GLU A 64 3.16 -5.48 11.31
C GLU A 64 3.10 -4.40 12.42
N PHE A 65 3.89 -3.32 12.29
CA PHE A 65 4.05 -2.28 13.33
C PHE A 65 3.40 -0.93 13.01
N THR A 66 3.19 -0.59 11.75
CA THR A 66 2.70 0.72 11.28
C THR A 66 1.37 1.09 11.91
N ILE A 67 0.37 0.20 11.85
CA ILE A 67 -0.97 0.43 12.43
C ILE A 67 -0.87 0.58 13.96
N PRO A 68 -0.22 -0.33 14.71
CA PRO A 68 -0.02 -0.15 16.15
C PRO A 68 0.67 1.16 16.53
N VAL A 69 1.71 1.56 15.77
CA VAL A 69 2.43 2.83 16.01
C VAL A 69 1.53 4.03 15.76
N CYS A 70 0.73 4.00 14.69
CA CYS A 70 -0.23 5.06 14.38
C CYS A 70 -1.32 5.19 15.44
N LEU A 71 -1.92 4.06 15.87
CA LEU A 71 -2.91 4.04 16.95
C LEU A 71 -2.32 4.60 18.25
N ARG A 72 -1.11 4.18 18.61
CA ARG A 72 -0.41 4.66 19.80
C ARG A 72 -0.12 6.16 19.74
N HIS A 73 0.21 6.70 18.56
CA HIS A 73 0.37 8.14 18.35
C HIS A 73 -0.95 8.88 18.58
N ILE A 74 -2.05 8.40 18.01
CA ILE A 74 -3.39 8.99 18.18
C ILE A 74 -3.79 9.00 19.67
N GLU A 75 -3.49 7.93 20.41
CA GLU A 75 -3.83 7.81 21.83
C GLU A 75 -3.00 8.72 22.75
N THR A 76 -1.70 8.88 22.47
CA THR A 76 -0.75 9.39 23.48
C THR A 76 0.00 10.66 23.09
N ALA A 77 0.08 11.00 21.80
CA ALA A 77 0.95 12.08 21.35
C ALA A 77 0.30 13.46 21.49
N THR A 78 1.12 14.44 21.87
CA THR A 78 0.79 15.86 21.84
C THR A 78 1.39 16.50 20.59
N GLY A 79 0.77 16.24 19.44
CA GLY A 79 1.07 16.89 18.17
C GLY A 79 2.16 16.23 17.31
N THR A 80 2.46 16.90 16.19
CA THR A 80 3.35 16.48 15.10
C THR A 80 4.34 17.61 14.73
N PRO A 81 5.48 17.31 14.08
CA PRO A 81 5.94 16.01 13.62
C PRO A 81 6.53 15.13 14.73
N LYS A 82 6.44 13.81 14.55
CA LYS A 82 7.03 12.78 15.44
C LYS A 82 7.71 11.69 14.62
N ARG A 83 8.80 11.12 15.16
CA ARG A 83 9.52 9.99 14.56
C ARG A 83 9.56 8.87 15.58
N TYR A 84 9.02 7.71 15.24
CA TYR A 84 8.98 6.54 16.11
C TYR A 84 9.81 5.41 15.53
N ALA A 85 10.64 4.79 16.36
CA ALA A 85 11.32 3.56 16.02
C ALA A 85 10.72 2.38 16.80
N TYR A 86 10.72 1.20 16.18
CA TYR A 86 10.27 -0.04 16.81
C TYR A 86 11.23 -1.18 16.50
N LEU A 87 11.21 -2.19 17.36
CA LEU A 87 11.92 -3.46 17.19
C LEU A 87 11.18 -4.54 18.00
N GLY A 88 10.73 -5.59 17.32
CA GLY A 88 10.09 -6.73 17.98
C GLY A 88 9.47 -7.73 16.99
N GLU A 89 8.79 -8.74 17.53
CA GLU A 89 8.21 -9.82 16.74
C GLU A 89 6.89 -9.42 16.07
N VAL A 90 6.69 -9.92 14.86
CA VAL A 90 5.42 -9.89 14.13
C VAL A 90 5.03 -11.30 13.71
N PHE A 91 3.74 -11.52 13.50
CA PHE A 91 3.17 -12.84 13.27
C PHE A 91 2.38 -12.87 11.96
N ARG A 92 2.82 -13.68 11.00
CA ARG A 92 2.16 -13.83 9.69
C ARG A 92 2.31 -15.27 9.20
N GLN A 93 1.24 -15.80 8.61
CA GLN A 93 1.31 -17.07 7.87
C GLN A 93 2.19 -16.86 6.63
N ARG A 94 3.45 -17.30 6.70
CA ARG A 94 4.40 -17.21 5.58
C ARG A 94 4.32 -18.49 4.74
N ARG A 95 4.56 -18.36 3.45
CA ARG A 95 4.73 -19.53 2.55
C ARG A 95 5.97 -20.33 2.95
N ASP A 96 7.04 -19.60 3.28
CA ASP A 96 8.34 -20.15 3.67
C ASP A 96 8.87 -19.49 4.96
N GLY A 97 9.51 -20.29 5.80
CA GLY A 97 10.10 -19.87 7.07
C GLY A 97 9.15 -19.92 8.26
N ALA A 98 9.58 -19.35 9.39
CA ALA A 98 8.78 -19.28 10.61
C ALA A 98 7.64 -18.26 10.49
N ASN A 99 6.54 -18.53 11.20
CA ASN A 99 5.37 -17.64 11.24
C ASN A 99 5.54 -16.46 12.21
N GLU A 100 6.53 -16.52 13.09
CA GLU A 100 6.98 -15.43 13.95
C GLU A 100 8.39 -15.00 13.52
N PHE A 101 8.62 -13.70 13.45
CA PHE A 101 9.92 -13.15 13.05
C PHE A 101 10.05 -11.68 13.46
N TYR A 102 11.27 -11.19 13.50
CA TYR A 102 11.56 -9.83 13.93
C TYR A 102 11.43 -8.82 12.79
N GLN A 103 10.77 -7.70 13.11
CA GLN A 103 10.81 -6.49 12.32
C GLN A 103 11.28 -5.32 13.17
N ALA A 104 11.91 -4.35 12.51
CA ALA A 104 12.34 -3.11 13.11
C ALA A 104 12.28 -2.00 12.06
N GLY A 105 11.96 -0.78 12.46
CA GLY A 105 11.69 0.27 11.48
C GLY A 105 11.48 1.63 12.09
N ILE A 106 11.22 2.61 11.23
CA ILE A 106 10.92 4.00 11.60
C ILE A 106 9.62 4.43 10.91
N GLU A 107 8.73 5.08 11.65
CA GLU A 107 7.58 5.82 11.13
C GLU A 107 7.75 7.33 11.40
N ASP A 108 7.79 8.13 10.33
CA ASP A 108 7.76 9.60 10.38
C ASP A 108 6.30 10.07 10.22
N LEU A 109 5.73 10.66 11.28
CA LEU A 109 4.35 11.10 11.32
C LEU A 109 4.26 12.63 11.39
N GLY A 110 3.56 13.22 10.41
CA GLY A 110 3.17 14.63 10.37
C GLY A 110 4.21 15.61 9.83
N ASP A 111 5.30 15.13 9.20
CA ASP A 111 6.19 16.01 8.45
C ASP A 111 5.52 16.46 7.13
N ILE A 112 5.31 17.76 7.00
CA ILE A 112 4.66 18.38 5.83
C ILE A 112 5.63 18.65 4.68
N ASN A 113 6.94 18.57 4.90
CA ASN A 113 7.92 18.60 3.82
C ASN A 113 8.04 17.20 3.19
N ILE A 114 7.01 16.84 2.44
CA ILE A 114 6.82 15.50 1.87
C ILE A 114 8.07 14.99 1.11
N PRO A 115 8.68 15.76 0.18
CA PRO A 115 9.87 15.29 -0.52
C PRO A 115 11.04 14.95 0.41
N SER A 116 11.29 15.79 1.42
CA SER A 116 12.37 15.56 2.38
C SER A 116 12.10 14.40 3.31
N ALA A 117 10.85 14.21 3.75
CA ALA A 117 10.47 13.07 4.59
C ALA A 117 10.61 11.74 3.83
N ASP A 118 10.15 11.71 2.58
CA ASP A 118 10.29 10.55 1.69
C ASP A 118 11.78 10.22 1.42
N ALA A 119 12.60 11.23 1.13
CA ALA A 119 14.03 11.07 0.92
C ALA A 119 14.75 10.57 2.17
N ARG A 120 14.37 11.07 3.35
CA ARG A 120 14.92 10.63 4.63
C ARG A 120 14.57 9.19 4.95
N ALA A 121 13.35 8.73 4.66
CA ALA A 121 12.97 7.33 4.87
C ALA A 121 13.84 6.37 4.04
N ILE A 122 14.09 6.67 2.76
CA ILE A 122 14.97 5.87 1.89
C ILE A 122 16.43 5.97 2.35
N GLY A 123 16.91 7.18 2.65
CA GLY A 123 18.28 7.41 3.11
C GLY A 123 18.59 6.73 4.44
N ASP A 124 17.64 6.73 5.37
CA ASP A 124 17.77 6.03 6.64
C ASP A 124 17.78 4.51 6.42
N ALA A 125 16.84 3.97 5.63
CA ALA A 125 16.79 2.54 5.34
C ALA A 125 18.07 2.02 4.68
N THR A 126 18.53 2.69 3.62
CA THR A 126 19.74 2.32 2.87
C THR A 126 21.01 2.55 3.68
N GLY A 127 21.12 3.68 4.40
CA GLY A 127 22.28 4.00 5.23
C GLY A 127 22.46 3.05 6.41
N ILE A 128 21.37 2.58 7.02
CA ILE A 128 21.41 1.55 8.07
C ILE A 128 21.86 0.21 7.46
N LEU A 129 21.25 -0.22 6.35
CA LEU A 129 21.63 -1.47 5.71
C LEU A 129 23.09 -1.48 5.26
N ALA A 130 23.61 -0.38 4.73
CA ALA A 130 25.01 -0.28 4.32
C ALA A 130 25.99 -0.47 5.49
N ARG A 131 25.61 -0.07 6.72
CA ARG A 131 26.38 -0.33 7.94
C ARG A 131 26.24 -1.76 8.44
N LEU A 132 25.03 -2.33 8.33
CA LEU A 132 24.76 -3.71 8.73
C LEU A 132 25.34 -4.76 7.76
N LEU A 133 25.56 -4.38 6.50
CA LEU A 133 26.03 -5.25 5.42
C LEU A 133 27.25 -4.63 4.71
N PRO A 134 28.37 -4.42 5.42
CA PRO A 134 29.53 -3.75 4.84
C PRO A 134 30.04 -4.51 3.60
N GLY A 135 30.26 -3.78 2.51
CA GLY A 135 30.76 -4.34 1.25
C GLY A 135 29.71 -5.01 0.37
N ARG A 136 28.47 -5.18 0.83
CA ARG A 136 27.34 -5.63 -0.01
C ARG A 136 26.78 -4.43 -0.78
N ARG A 137 26.60 -4.60 -2.09
CA ARG A 137 25.91 -3.61 -2.91
C ARG A 137 24.41 -3.76 -2.69
N LEU A 138 23.74 -2.65 -2.42
CA LEU A 138 22.29 -2.59 -2.28
C LEU A 138 21.66 -2.21 -3.62
N SER A 139 20.44 -2.66 -3.86
CA SER A 139 19.58 -2.20 -4.94
C SER A 139 18.25 -1.78 -4.35
N VAL A 140 17.70 -0.66 -4.82
CA VAL A 140 16.43 -0.10 -4.34
C VAL A 140 15.49 0.04 -5.53
N THR A 141 14.34 -0.62 -5.46
CA THR A 141 13.26 -0.42 -6.43
C THR A 141 12.23 0.56 -5.86
N LEU A 142 11.92 1.62 -6.60
CA LEU A 142 10.95 2.64 -6.25
C LEU A 142 9.73 2.56 -7.16
N GLY A 143 8.58 2.86 -6.57
CA GLY A 143 7.33 3.12 -7.27
C GLY A 143 6.61 4.32 -6.66
N ASP A 144 5.56 4.77 -7.31
CA ASP A 144 4.76 5.89 -6.79
C ASP A 144 3.29 5.75 -7.17
N GLN A 145 2.47 5.42 -6.17
CA GLN A 145 1.03 5.30 -6.35
C GLN A 145 0.38 6.62 -6.74
N ALA A 146 0.89 7.77 -6.29
CA ALA A 146 0.32 9.06 -6.67
C ALA A 146 0.58 9.39 -8.15
N VAL A 147 1.69 8.90 -8.72
CA VAL A 147 1.95 9.01 -10.17
C VAL A 147 1.00 8.09 -10.94
N PHE A 148 0.83 6.84 -10.51
CA PHE A 148 -0.13 5.91 -11.13
C PHE A 148 -1.57 6.43 -11.07
N GLU A 149 -2.02 6.92 -9.90
CA GLU A 149 -3.33 7.56 -9.72
C GLU A 149 -3.52 8.74 -10.69
N ALA A 150 -2.48 9.56 -10.89
CA ALA A 150 -2.53 10.69 -11.81
C ALA A 150 -2.61 10.27 -13.28
N VAL A 151 -1.92 9.19 -13.69
CA VAL A 151 -2.03 8.63 -15.04
C VAL A 151 -3.43 8.08 -15.28
N VAL A 152 -3.93 7.24 -14.38
CA VAL A 152 -5.28 6.66 -14.45
C VAL A 152 -6.36 7.74 -14.51
N GLN A 153 -6.20 8.82 -13.75
CA GLN A 153 -7.10 9.98 -13.78
C GLN A 153 -7.01 10.75 -15.10
N ALA A 154 -5.79 10.99 -15.61
CA ALA A 154 -5.55 11.74 -16.84
C ALA A 154 -6.04 11.01 -18.10
N LEU A 155 -6.09 9.67 -18.06
CA LEU A 155 -6.69 8.83 -19.12
C LEU A 155 -8.21 8.99 -19.23
N GLY A 156 -8.89 9.63 -18.27
CA GLY A 156 -10.33 9.86 -18.34
C GLY A 156 -11.19 8.60 -18.17
N LEU A 157 -10.63 7.54 -17.57
CA LEU A 157 -11.34 6.28 -17.34
C LEU A 157 -12.56 6.48 -16.43
N PRO A 158 -13.63 5.67 -16.54
CA PRO A 158 -14.75 5.75 -15.60
C PRO A 158 -14.30 5.55 -14.15
N LEU A 159 -14.91 6.29 -13.21
CA LEU A 159 -14.48 6.31 -11.80
C LEU A 159 -14.41 4.92 -11.15
N GLY A 160 -15.31 4.01 -11.49
CA GLY A 160 -15.27 2.64 -10.98
C GLY A 160 -14.04 1.86 -11.45
N TRP A 161 -13.61 2.07 -12.70
CA TRP A 161 -12.36 1.47 -13.23
C TRP A 161 -11.13 2.11 -12.62
N GLN A 162 -11.13 3.43 -12.45
CA GLN A 162 -10.04 4.11 -11.75
C GLN A 162 -9.84 3.50 -10.36
N LYS A 163 -10.92 3.37 -9.57
CA LYS A 163 -10.87 2.74 -8.24
C LYS A 163 -10.33 1.32 -8.28
N ARG A 164 -10.78 0.48 -9.22
CA ARG A 164 -10.33 -0.92 -9.35
C ARG A 164 -8.85 -1.01 -9.72
N LEU A 165 -8.39 -0.21 -10.68
CA LEU A 165 -6.98 -0.17 -11.09
C LEU A 165 -6.09 0.32 -9.93
N ILE A 166 -6.49 1.40 -9.25
CA ILE A 166 -5.76 1.95 -8.10
C ILE A 166 -5.68 0.94 -6.96
N HIS A 167 -6.77 0.24 -6.66
CA HIS A 167 -6.79 -0.79 -5.62
C HIS A 167 -5.97 -2.04 -5.98
N ALA A 168 -5.90 -2.40 -7.27
CA ALA A 168 -5.05 -3.50 -7.73
C ALA A 168 -3.57 -3.12 -7.85
N PHE A 169 -3.22 -1.83 -7.76
CA PHE A 169 -1.84 -1.38 -7.87
C PHE A 169 -1.01 -1.96 -6.72
N GLY A 170 0.06 -2.68 -7.05
CA GLY A 170 0.84 -3.46 -6.09
C GLY A 170 0.47 -4.95 -6.01
N ASN A 171 -0.60 -5.37 -6.67
CA ASN A 171 -0.89 -6.77 -6.98
C ASN A 171 -0.87 -6.98 -8.50
N MET A 172 0.31 -7.29 -9.05
CA MET A 172 0.49 -7.37 -10.50
C MET A 172 -0.46 -8.38 -11.16
N THR A 173 -0.68 -9.54 -10.54
CA THR A 173 -1.62 -10.56 -11.05
C THR A 173 -3.04 -10.01 -11.16
N GLN A 174 -3.50 -9.26 -10.15
CA GLN A 174 -4.82 -8.65 -10.17
C GLN A 174 -4.90 -7.51 -11.17
N LEU A 175 -3.85 -6.69 -11.27
CA LEU A 175 -3.76 -5.59 -12.22
C LEU A 175 -3.81 -6.12 -13.66
N GLU A 176 -3.01 -7.13 -13.99
CA GLU A 176 -3.02 -7.81 -15.30
C GLU A 176 -4.40 -8.41 -15.62
N ALA A 177 -5.04 -9.06 -14.65
CA ALA A 177 -6.38 -9.62 -14.84
C ALA A 177 -7.43 -8.52 -15.12
N LEU A 178 -7.33 -7.37 -14.45
CA LEU A 178 -8.20 -6.21 -14.70
C LEU A 178 -7.94 -5.60 -16.08
N LEU A 179 -6.68 -5.44 -16.47
CA LEU A 179 -6.26 -4.95 -17.78
C LEU A 179 -6.74 -5.88 -18.91
N ALA A 180 -6.62 -7.20 -18.74
CA ALA A 180 -7.15 -8.17 -19.69
C ALA A 180 -8.68 -8.09 -19.81
N GLY A 181 -9.39 -7.89 -18.69
CA GLY A 181 -10.84 -7.70 -18.69
C GLY A 181 -11.32 -6.42 -19.36
N LEU A 182 -10.45 -5.40 -19.45
CA LEU A 182 -10.72 -4.13 -20.14
C LEU A 182 -10.64 -4.26 -21.67
N VAL A 183 -9.73 -5.10 -22.16
CA VAL A 183 -9.60 -5.44 -23.59
C VAL A 183 -10.74 -6.35 -24.04
N SER A 184 -11.13 -7.31 -23.19
CA SER A 184 -12.19 -8.29 -23.47
C SER A 184 -13.25 -8.30 -22.36
N PRO A 185 -14.26 -7.41 -22.44
CA PRO A 185 -15.30 -7.32 -21.41
C PRO A 185 -16.08 -8.62 -21.28
N GLN A 186 -16.23 -9.08 -20.04
CA GLN A 186 -17.16 -10.16 -19.72
C GLN A 186 -18.49 -9.54 -19.30
N PHE A 187 -19.50 -9.68 -20.16
CA PHE A 187 -20.86 -9.27 -19.85
C PHE A 187 -21.40 -10.09 -18.67
N VAL A 188 -22.12 -9.44 -17.76
CA VAL A 188 -22.80 -10.15 -16.66
C VAL A 188 -23.87 -11.07 -17.26
N THR A 189 -23.65 -12.38 -17.19
CA THR A 189 -24.62 -13.40 -17.60
C THR A 189 -25.42 -13.91 -16.41
N GLY A 190 -26.68 -14.32 -16.62
CA GLY A 190 -27.50 -14.97 -15.58
C GLY A 190 -28.22 -14.01 -14.63
N LEU A 191 -28.45 -12.77 -15.07
CA LEU A 191 -29.39 -11.86 -14.40
C LEU A 191 -30.82 -12.31 -14.70
N ASP A 192 -31.68 -12.19 -13.69
CA ASP A 192 -33.12 -12.33 -13.86
C ASP A 192 -33.67 -11.26 -14.83
N ASP A 193 -34.63 -11.65 -15.67
CA ASP A 193 -35.17 -10.79 -16.74
C ASP A 193 -35.90 -9.55 -16.21
N ASP A 194 -36.50 -9.62 -15.01
CA ASP A 194 -37.14 -8.47 -14.37
C ASP A 194 -36.08 -7.51 -13.84
N ILE A 195 -35.02 -8.03 -13.20
CA ILE A 195 -33.89 -7.22 -12.73
C ILE A 195 -33.18 -6.55 -13.92
N ALA A 196 -32.94 -7.27 -15.01
CA ALA A 196 -32.31 -6.72 -16.21
C ALA A 196 -33.14 -5.57 -16.81
N ARG A 197 -34.47 -5.73 -16.89
CA ARG A 197 -35.39 -4.67 -17.34
C ARG A 197 -35.40 -3.45 -16.42
N LEU A 198 -35.41 -3.67 -15.10
CA LEU A 198 -35.39 -2.59 -14.10
C LEU A 198 -34.07 -1.82 -14.11
N VAL A 199 -32.94 -2.49 -14.34
CA VAL A 199 -31.66 -1.80 -14.51
C VAL A 199 -31.66 -1.00 -15.83
N ALA A 200 -32.12 -1.60 -16.93
CA ALA A 200 -32.16 -0.95 -18.24
C ALA A 200 -33.11 0.26 -18.31
N SER A 201 -34.18 0.27 -17.52
CA SER A 201 -35.11 1.41 -17.44
C SER A 201 -34.52 2.63 -16.71
N GLY A 202 -33.44 2.42 -15.94
CA GLY A 202 -32.81 3.45 -15.11
C GLY A 202 -33.53 3.74 -13.79
N ASP A 203 -34.71 3.13 -13.55
CA ASP A 203 -35.56 3.39 -12.38
C ASP A 203 -34.99 2.74 -11.10
N GLU A 204 -34.20 3.52 -10.33
CA GLU A 204 -33.61 3.05 -9.07
C GLU A 204 -34.68 2.73 -8.02
N GLN A 205 -35.78 3.47 -7.97
CA GLN A 205 -36.82 3.23 -6.96
C GLN A 205 -37.52 1.90 -7.21
N ALA A 206 -37.87 1.61 -8.46
CA ALA A 206 -38.47 0.33 -8.82
C ALA A 206 -37.51 -0.85 -8.60
N LEU A 207 -36.21 -0.69 -8.91
CA LEU A 207 -35.20 -1.71 -8.64
C LEU A 207 -35.04 -1.99 -7.13
N VAL A 208 -35.01 -0.95 -6.30
CA VAL A 208 -34.91 -1.08 -4.84
C VAL A 208 -36.15 -1.78 -4.27
N ALA A 209 -37.35 -1.39 -4.70
CA ALA A 209 -38.60 -2.00 -4.25
C ALA A 209 -38.66 -3.48 -4.63
N HIS A 210 -38.21 -3.85 -5.83
CA HIS A 210 -38.16 -5.24 -6.27
C HIS A 210 -37.17 -6.06 -5.42
N ILE A 211 -35.97 -5.53 -5.14
CA ILE A 211 -34.99 -6.19 -4.26
C ILE A 211 -35.54 -6.36 -2.85
N GLU A 212 -36.20 -5.34 -2.31
CA GLU A 212 -36.82 -5.41 -0.97
C GLU A 212 -37.90 -6.50 -0.90
N GLN A 213 -38.76 -6.59 -1.92
CA GLN A 213 -39.80 -7.61 -1.99
C GLN A 213 -39.20 -9.03 -2.04
N GLU A 214 -38.16 -9.25 -2.85
CA GLU A 214 -37.45 -10.53 -2.92
C GLU A 214 -36.75 -10.89 -1.60
N MET A 215 -36.11 -9.92 -0.94
CA MET A 215 -35.47 -10.13 0.38
C MET A 215 -36.48 -10.48 1.47
N GLN A 216 -37.69 -9.92 1.42
CA GLN A 216 -38.78 -10.27 2.31
C GLN A 216 -39.35 -11.67 2.01
N ALA A 217 -39.58 -11.97 0.72
CA ALA A 217 -40.12 -13.26 0.28
C ALA A 217 -39.19 -14.44 0.61
N THR A 218 -37.88 -14.23 0.54
CA THR A 218 -36.85 -15.24 0.84
C THR A 218 -36.45 -15.29 2.32
N GLY A 219 -36.96 -14.38 3.15
CA GLY A 219 -36.61 -14.29 4.58
C GLY A 219 -35.21 -13.74 4.87
N TYR A 220 -34.49 -13.25 3.86
CA TYR A 220 -33.13 -12.69 4.00
C TYR A 220 -33.09 -11.35 4.76
N SER A 221 -34.22 -10.65 4.88
CA SER A 221 -34.30 -9.32 5.52
C SER A 221 -33.88 -9.29 7.00
N THR A 222 -33.89 -10.41 7.71
CA THR A 222 -33.62 -10.44 9.16
C THR A 222 -32.14 -10.51 9.52
N ASN A 223 -31.27 -10.88 8.57
CA ASN A 223 -29.83 -11.11 8.78
C ASN A 223 -28.93 -10.48 7.70
N ALA A 224 -29.46 -9.59 6.86
CA ALA A 224 -28.71 -9.04 5.72
C ALA A 224 -27.66 -8.00 6.16
N SER A 225 -26.43 -8.15 5.66
CA SER A 225 -25.33 -7.19 5.86
C SER A 225 -25.42 -5.93 4.98
N ARG A 226 -26.41 -5.86 4.08
CA ARG A 226 -26.61 -4.75 3.12
C ARG A 226 -28.09 -4.44 2.92
N SER A 227 -28.40 -3.16 2.79
CA SER A 227 -29.74 -2.67 2.47
C SER A 227 -30.11 -2.90 1.00
N PRO A 228 -31.42 -2.98 0.65
CA PRO A 228 -31.87 -3.06 -0.74
C PRO A 228 -31.30 -1.95 -1.64
N LEU A 229 -31.18 -0.73 -1.10
CA LEU A 229 -30.58 0.42 -1.79
C LEU A 229 -29.10 0.18 -2.13
N GLU A 230 -28.32 -0.35 -1.19
CA GLU A 230 -26.92 -0.68 -1.43
C GLU A 230 -26.75 -1.80 -2.44
N ILE A 231 -27.62 -2.80 -2.42
CA ILE A 231 -27.62 -3.90 -3.40
C ILE A 231 -27.91 -3.34 -4.80
N ALA A 232 -28.96 -2.52 -4.95
CA ALA A 232 -29.34 -1.90 -6.21
C ALA A 232 -28.20 -1.09 -6.83
N ARG A 233 -27.56 -0.23 -6.02
CA ARG A 233 -26.41 0.59 -6.45
C ARG A 233 -25.23 -0.26 -6.90
N ARG A 234 -24.83 -1.26 -6.10
CA ARG A 234 -23.71 -2.15 -6.45
C ARG A 234 -23.98 -2.96 -7.71
N LEU A 235 -25.24 -3.37 -7.93
CA LEU A 235 -25.63 -4.07 -9.15
C LEU A 235 -25.49 -3.17 -10.39
N LYS A 236 -26.01 -1.94 -10.32
CA LYS A 236 -25.86 -0.95 -11.40
C LYS A 236 -24.40 -0.66 -11.70
N GLU A 237 -23.58 -0.44 -10.67
CA GLU A 237 -22.13 -0.24 -10.82
C GLU A 237 -21.46 -1.44 -11.50
N LYS A 238 -21.79 -2.67 -11.08
CA LYS A 238 -21.24 -3.89 -11.67
C LYS A 238 -21.57 -4.02 -13.16
N LEU A 239 -22.79 -3.66 -13.56
CA LEU A 239 -23.24 -3.72 -14.94
C LEU A 239 -22.55 -2.66 -15.82
N ILE A 240 -22.52 -1.41 -15.39
CA ILE A 240 -21.80 -0.33 -16.09
C ILE A 240 -20.33 -0.70 -16.29
N LEU A 241 -19.69 -1.25 -15.25
CA LEU A 241 -18.30 -1.71 -15.32
C LEU A 241 -18.10 -2.85 -16.31
N SER A 242 -19.06 -3.77 -16.41
CA SER A 242 -18.98 -4.91 -17.34
C SER A 242 -19.14 -4.52 -18.81
N GLU A 243 -19.83 -3.41 -19.09
CA GLU A 243 -20.04 -2.90 -20.44
C GLU A 243 -18.96 -1.89 -20.87
N THR A 244 -18.21 -1.35 -19.91
CA THR A 244 -17.14 -0.40 -20.20
C THR A 244 -15.97 -1.09 -20.88
N ARG A 245 -15.65 -0.64 -22.10
CA ARG A 245 -14.37 -0.91 -22.75
C ARG A 245 -13.44 0.26 -22.52
N LEU A 246 -12.17 -0.02 -22.25
CA LEU A 246 -11.15 1.00 -22.50
C LEU A 246 -11.06 1.21 -24.02
N ASP A 247 -10.87 2.44 -24.46
CA ASP A 247 -10.42 2.63 -25.83
C ASP A 247 -8.98 2.07 -25.96
N ASP A 248 -8.65 1.55 -27.15
CA ASP A 248 -7.35 0.90 -27.39
C ASP A 248 -6.18 1.87 -27.14
N ALA A 249 -6.40 3.17 -27.33
CA ALA A 249 -5.38 4.20 -27.13
C ALA A 249 -5.01 4.36 -25.64
N ALA A 250 -5.99 4.47 -24.75
CA ALA A 250 -5.80 4.59 -23.31
C ALA A 250 -5.16 3.32 -22.73
N PHE A 251 -5.47 2.15 -23.31
CA PHE A 251 -4.88 0.89 -22.90
C PHE A 251 -3.38 0.87 -23.24
N HIS A 252 -3.04 1.23 -24.48
CA HIS A 252 -1.64 1.32 -24.90
C HIS A 252 -0.84 2.36 -24.10
N VAL A 253 -1.44 3.52 -23.79
CA VAL A 253 -0.77 4.52 -22.93
C VAL A 253 -0.53 3.97 -21.51
N LEU A 254 -1.48 3.20 -20.96
CA LEU A 254 -1.31 2.59 -19.65
C LEU A 254 -0.26 1.47 -19.66
N GLU A 255 -0.21 0.65 -20.71
CA GLU A 255 0.86 -0.34 -20.90
C GLU A 255 2.23 0.32 -21.05
N GLU A 256 2.33 1.39 -21.85
CA GLU A 256 3.56 2.15 -22.01
C GLU A 256 4.03 2.71 -20.67
N PHE A 257 3.13 3.31 -19.87
CA PHE A 257 3.44 3.76 -18.53
C PHE A 257 3.97 2.62 -17.65
N LEU A 258 3.24 1.50 -17.57
CA LEU A 258 3.61 0.37 -16.72
C LEU A 258 4.92 -0.31 -17.15
N SER A 259 5.30 -0.16 -18.42
CA SER A 259 6.57 -0.66 -18.95
C SER A 259 7.80 0.16 -18.53
N LEU A 260 7.60 1.35 -17.94
CA LEU A 260 8.71 2.18 -17.47
C LEU A 260 9.45 1.49 -16.31
N ASP A 261 10.67 1.07 -16.60
CA ASP A 261 11.65 0.55 -15.65
C ASP A 261 13.01 1.16 -16.00
N VAL A 262 13.41 2.19 -15.25
CA VAL A 262 14.57 3.03 -15.58
C VAL A 262 15.34 3.42 -14.32
N PRO A 263 16.66 3.68 -14.41
CA PRO A 263 17.41 4.27 -13.31
C PRO A 263 16.76 5.56 -12.81
N LEU A 264 16.71 5.78 -11.48
CA LEU A 264 15.98 6.90 -10.89
C LEU A 264 16.46 8.26 -11.40
N VAL A 265 17.75 8.38 -11.72
CA VAL A 265 18.35 9.59 -12.33
C VAL A 265 17.70 9.99 -13.66
N ASN A 266 17.13 9.02 -14.38
CA ASN A 266 16.45 9.23 -15.66
C ASN A 266 14.92 9.28 -15.52
N ALA A 267 14.37 8.87 -14.37
CA ALA A 267 12.94 8.67 -14.18
C ALA A 267 12.12 9.97 -14.35
N SER A 268 12.60 11.09 -13.83
CA SER A 268 11.94 12.39 -14.01
C SER A 268 11.79 12.78 -15.49
N ALA A 269 12.83 12.56 -16.30
CA ALA A 269 12.80 12.84 -17.73
C ALA A 269 11.92 11.83 -18.48
N ALA A 270 12.00 10.55 -18.13
CA ALA A 270 11.18 9.49 -18.72
C ALA A 270 9.68 9.74 -18.48
N LEU A 271 9.28 10.08 -17.25
CA LEU A 271 7.89 10.40 -16.91
C LEU A 271 7.39 11.66 -17.62
N ALA A 272 8.22 12.69 -17.74
CA ALA A 272 7.87 13.90 -18.46
C ALA A 272 7.68 13.61 -19.97
N GLY A 273 8.63 12.89 -20.59
CA GLY A 273 8.55 12.51 -21.99
C GLY A 273 7.35 11.62 -22.30
N PHE A 274 7.06 10.65 -21.43
CA PHE A 274 5.85 9.83 -21.50
C PHE A 274 4.58 10.71 -21.45
N ALA A 275 4.48 11.61 -20.47
CA ALA A 275 3.32 12.48 -20.30
C ALA A 275 3.11 13.38 -21.53
N ASP A 276 4.19 13.96 -22.06
CA ASP A 276 4.13 14.81 -23.25
C ASP A 276 3.71 14.02 -24.50
N ALA A 277 4.29 12.83 -24.71
CA ALA A 277 3.96 11.96 -25.85
C ALA A 277 2.50 11.49 -25.82
N ALA A 278 2.00 11.14 -24.63
CA ALA A 278 0.61 10.71 -24.43
C ALA A 278 -0.38 11.89 -24.30
N GLY A 279 0.09 13.14 -24.30
CA GLY A 279 -0.75 14.34 -24.11
C GLY A 279 -1.38 14.43 -22.72
N LEU A 280 -0.80 13.78 -21.71
CA LEU A 280 -1.31 13.71 -20.34
C LEU A 280 -0.81 14.87 -19.49
N LYS A 281 -1.70 15.42 -18.65
CA LYS A 281 -1.36 16.47 -17.69
C LYS A 281 -1.22 15.90 -16.28
N LEU A 282 -0.02 15.44 -15.94
CA LEU A 282 0.26 14.83 -14.63
C LEU A 282 0.49 15.85 -13.49
N GLY A 283 0.71 17.12 -13.84
CA GLY A 283 0.68 18.27 -12.92
C GLY A 283 1.46 18.06 -11.60
N ASN A 284 0.74 18.13 -10.48
CA ASN A 284 1.32 18.04 -9.14
C ASN A 284 2.00 16.70 -8.85
N ALA A 285 1.58 15.60 -9.48
CA ALA A 285 2.19 14.28 -9.25
C ALA A 285 3.64 14.27 -9.75
N LEU A 286 3.87 14.77 -10.97
CA LEU A 286 5.22 14.89 -11.54
C LEU A 286 6.08 15.90 -10.76
N SER A 287 5.51 17.02 -10.33
CA SER A 287 6.24 17.99 -9.50
C SER A 287 6.67 17.40 -8.15
N ARG A 288 5.82 16.59 -7.50
CA ARG A 288 6.16 15.92 -6.24
C ARG A 288 7.22 14.85 -6.45
N PHE A 289 7.10 14.06 -7.51
CA PHE A 289 8.10 13.07 -7.89
C PHE A 289 9.47 13.72 -8.10
N ASN A 290 9.54 14.78 -8.89
CA ASN A 290 10.78 15.54 -9.15
C ASN A 290 11.35 16.15 -7.86
N GLY A 291 10.47 16.69 -7.00
CA GLY A 291 10.88 17.19 -5.69
C GLY A 291 11.53 16.11 -4.83
N ARG A 292 11.02 14.87 -4.87
CA ARG A 292 11.59 13.73 -4.13
C ARG A 292 12.96 13.32 -4.68
N VAL A 293 13.11 13.23 -6.01
CA VAL A 293 14.41 12.93 -6.64
C VAL A 293 15.45 13.98 -6.24
N ALA A 294 15.08 15.27 -6.26
CA ALA A 294 15.96 16.34 -5.81
C ALA A 294 16.29 16.24 -4.31
N ALA A 295 15.30 15.91 -3.47
CA ALA A 295 15.50 15.74 -2.03
C ALA A 295 16.43 14.55 -1.70
N LEU A 296 16.32 13.44 -2.43
CA LEU A 296 17.24 12.30 -2.32
C LEU A 296 18.67 12.69 -2.66
N ALA A 297 18.87 13.41 -3.78
CA ALA A 297 20.18 13.92 -4.17
C ALA A 297 20.76 14.86 -3.10
N ASN A 298 19.95 15.79 -2.59
CA ASN A 298 20.35 16.75 -1.57
C ASN A 298 20.67 16.10 -0.22
N ALA A 299 20.02 14.97 0.10
CA ALA A 299 20.30 14.17 1.28
C ALA A 299 21.56 13.29 1.13
N GLY A 300 22.18 13.28 -0.05
CA GLY A 300 23.38 12.48 -0.33
C GLY A 300 23.10 10.99 -0.52
N VAL A 301 21.86 10.61 -0.84
CA VAL A 301 21.53 9.23 -1.21
C VAL A 301 22.18 8.92 -2.55
N ASP A 302 22.88 7.79 -2.64
CA ASP A 302 23.47 7.30 -3.89
C ASP A 302 22.37 6.90 -4.87
N LEU A 303 22.01 7.78 -5.79
CA LEU A 303 20.95 7.51 -6.76
C LEU A 303 21.30 6.40 -7.76
N SER A 304 22.56 5.98 -7.85
CA SER A 304 22.97 4.93 -8.79
C SER A 304 22.49 3.53 -8.38
N CYS A 305 22.11 3.35 -7.11
CA CYS A 305 21.51 2.11 -6.62
C CYS A 305 19.97 2.13 -6.59
N LEU A 306 19.34 3.20 -7.11
CA LEU A 306 17.89 3.37 -7.13
C LEU A 306 17.36 3.27 -8.56
N ASP A 307 16.41 2.37 -8.75
CA ASP A 307 15.63 2.21 -9.99
C ASP A 307 14.18 2.64 -9.75
N TYR A 308 13.55 3.28 -10.73
CA TYR A 308 12.13 3.57 -10.75
C TYR A 308 11.41 2.60 -11.68
N ARG A 309 10.44 1.87 -11.14
CA ARG A 309 9.55 0.99 -11.89
C ARG A 309 8.11 1.47 -11.70
N ALA A 310 7.49 1.92 -12.79
CA ALA A 310 6.13 2.46 -12.76
C ALA A 310 5.08 1.42 -12.33
N ALA A 311 5.26 0.16 -12.71
CA ALA A 311 4.42 -0.95 -12.29
C ALA A 311 4.68 -1.43 -10.84
N PHE A 312 5.64 -0.85 -10.13
CA PHE A 312 5.95 -1.25 -8.77
C PHE A 312 5.02 -0.57 -7.77
N GLY A 313 4.04 -1.32 -7.27
CA GLY A 313 3.25 -0.99 -6.09
C GLY A 313 3.56 -1.94 -4.93
N ARG A 314 2.88 -1.77 -3.80
CA ARG A 314 2.98 -2.67 -2.63
C ARG A 314 1.59 -3.24 -2.30
N PRO A 315 1.50 -4.48 -1.82
CA PRO A 315 0.22 -5.16 -1.56
C PRO A 315 -0.50 -4.69 -0.28
N LEU A 316 -0.12 -3.52 0.28
CA LEU A 316 -0.75 -2.94 1.45
C LEU A 316 -1.53 -1.71 0.99
N ASP A 317 -2.84 -1.75 1.14
CA ASP A 317 -3.77 -0.77 0.54
C ASP A 317 -3.66 0.64 1.13
N TYR A 318 -2.96 0.79 2.26
CA TYR A 318 -2.80 2.08 2.93
C TYR A 318 -1.76 3.00 2.30
N TYR A 319 -0.94 2.53 1.36
CA TYR A 319 0.01 3.39 0.67
C TYR A 319 -0.72 4.40 -0.23
N THR A 320 -0.14 5.59 -0.38
CA THR A 320 -0.76 6.73 -1.09
C THR A 320 0.23 7.51 -1.95
N GLY A 321 1.47 7.04 -2.10
CA GLY A 321 2.54 7.78 -2.77
C GLY A 321 3.77 6.91 -2.99
N LEU A 322 4.94 7.39 -2.55
CA LEU A 322 6.19 6.62 -2.58
C LEU A 322 5.97 5.21 -2.03
N VAL A 323 6.50 4.22 -2.73
CA VAL A 323 6.77 2.90 -2.20
C VAL A 323 8.18 2.48 -2.61
N PHE A 324 8.86 1.70 -1.77
CA PHE A 324 10.19 1.19 -2.08
C PHE A 324 10.49 -0.13 -1.39
N GLU A 325 11.41 -0.88 -1.98
CA GLU A 325 12.05 -2.05 -1.39
C GLU A 325 13.55 -2.00 -1.59
N VAL A 326 14.30 -2.52 -0.62
CA VAL A 326 15.76 -2.62 -0.66
C VAL A 326 16.15 -4.09 -0.63
N THR A 327 16.96 -4.51 -1.59
CA THR A 327 17.58 -5.83 -1.68
C THR A 327 19.10 -5.71 -1.70
N ALA A 328 19.81 -6.83 -1.55
CA ALA A 328 21.22 -6.93 -1.88
C ALA A 328 21.37 -7.40 -3.34
N GLU A 329 22.38 -6.89 -4.05
CA GLU A 329 22.68 -7.31 -5.42
C GLU A 329 22.90 -8.84 -5.48
N GLY A 330 22.21 -9.51 -6.41
CA GLY A 330 22.21 -10.97 -6.53
C GLY A 330 21.26 -11.71 -5.58
N SER A 331 20.53 -11.00 -4.71
CA SER A 331 19.52 -11.56 -3.83
C SER A 331 18.12 -11.03 -4.19
N SER A 332 17.12 -11.90 -4.15
CA SER A 332 15.70 -11.53 -4.25
C SER A 332 15.06 -11.26 -2.88
N ALA A 333 15.82 -11.44 -1.79
CA ALA A 333 15.30 -11.22 -0.45
C ALA A 333 15.17 -9.72 -0.15
N VAL A 334 13.94 -9.27 0.08
CA VAL A 334 13.65 -7.89 0.49
C VAL A 334 14.12 -7.69 1.93
N LEU A 335 15.13 -6.86 2.13
CA LEU A 335 15.77 -6.56 3.42
C LEU A 335 15.06 -5.43 4.15
N ALA A 336 14.62 -4.42 3.40
CA ALA A 336 13.81 -3.32 3.88
C ALA A 336 12.72 -2.98 2.88
N GLY A 337 11.65 -2.34 3.36
CA GLY A 337 10.57 -1.91 2.50
C GLY A 337 9.65 -0.95 3.23
N GLY A 338 9.12 0.01 2.48
CA GLY A 338 8.44 1.15 3.06
C GLY A 338 7.68 1.96 2.03
N GLY A 339 7.14 3.08 2.49
CA GLY A 339 6.39 3.98 1.64
C GLY A 339 5.57 5.00 2.42
N ARG A 340 4.88 5.87 1.68
CA ARG A 340 4.03 6.95 2.19
C ARG A 340 2.57 6.50 2.32
N PHE A 341 1.94 6.84 3.44
CA PHE A 341 0.57 6.41 3.80
C PHE A 341 -0.24 7.56 4.44
N ASP A 342 -0.49 8.61 3.67
CA ASP A 342 -1.11 9.86 4.16
C ASP A 342 -2.53 9.74 4.69
N ARG A 343 -3.25 8.68 4.30
CA ARG A 343 -4.65 8.47 4.65
C ARG A 343 -4.82 7.58 5.89
N LEU A 344 -3.77 6.86 6.30
CA LEU A 344 -3.86 5.81 7.32
C LEU A 344 -4.35 6.36 8.67
N LEU A 345 -3.72 7.43 9.19
CA LEU A 345 -4.10 7.96 10.49
C LEU A 345 -5.55 8.46 10.53
N THR A 346 -6.04 9.05 9.43
CA THR A 346 -7.45 9.45 9.31
C THR A 346 -8.38 8.24 9.33
N PHE A 347 -8.02 7.15 8.65
CA PHE A 347 -8.80 5.90 8.71
C PHE A 347 -8.78 5.26 10.10
N LEU A 348 -7.72 5.47 10.88
CA LEU A 348 -7.60 5.02 12.27
C LEU A 348 -8.25 5.97 13.29
N GLY A 349 -8.93 7.03 12.83
CA GLY A 349 -9.70 7.93 13.70
C GLY A 349 -8.98 9.20 14.15
N ALA A 350 -7.84 9.56 13.55
CA ALA A 350 -7.21 10.85 13.79
C ALA A 350 -8.13 12.00 13.34
N THR A 351 -8.26 13.03 14.16
CA THR A 351 -9.07 14.23 13.86
C THR A 351 -8.47 15.09 12.77
N ASP A 352 -7.14 15.21 12.78
CA ASP A 352 -6.39 15.98 11.80
C ASP A 352 -5.76 15.07 10.75
N ARG A 353 -5.57 15.61 9.54
CA ARG A 353 -4.80 14.91 8.49
C ARG A 353 -3.32 14.92 8.86
N ILE A 354 -2.77 13.74 9.11
CA ILE A 354 -1.35 13.55 9.46
C ILE A 354 -0.65 12.81 8.30
N PRO A 355 0.11 13.50 7.43
CA PRO A 355 0.90 12.83 6.40
C PRO A 355 1.96 11.93 7.04
N ALA A 356 2.23 10.77 6.46
CA ALA A 356 3.13 9.81 7.08
C ALA A 356 3.94 9.00 6.06
N VAL A 357 5.16 8.62 6.45
CA VAL A 357 6.06 7.77 5.67
C VAL A 357 6.92 6.95 6.61
N GLY A 358 7.25 5.73 6.22
CA GLY A 358 8.10 4.88 7.04
C GLY A 358 8.56 3.63 6.33
N PHE A 359 9.30 2.82 7.05
CA PHE A 359 9.89 1.59 6.53
C PHE A 359 10.12 0.57 7.63
N SER A 360 10.24 -0.69 7.22
CA SER A 360 10.53 -1.81 8.09
C SER A 360 11.61 -2.70 7.50
N PHE A 361 12.45 -3.26 8.37
CA PHE A 361 13.48 -4.25 8.09
C PHE A 361 12.97 -5.66 8.39
N TRP A 362 13.39 -6.63 7.57
CA TRP A 362 13.23 -8.06 7.85
C TRP A 362 14.53 -8.60 8.44
N LEU A 363 14.57 -8.72 9.76
CA LEU A 363 15.80 -9.01 10.50
C LEU A 363 16.36 -10.41 10.20
N ASP A 364 15.50 -11.40 9.98
CA ASP A 364 15.87 -12.76 9.57
C ASP A 364 16.60 -12.78 8.21
N ARG A 365 16.15 -11.94 7.28
CA ARG A 365 16.76 -11.83 5.94
C ARG A 365 18.09 -11.09 6.00
N ILE A 366 18.19 -10.03 6.80
CA ILE A 366 19.45 -9.32 7.03
C ILE A 366 20.48 -10.25 7.68
N GLU A 367 20.07 -11.06 8.67
CA GLU A 367 20.94 -12.06 9.29
C GLU A 367 21.46 -13.09 8.27
N THR A 368 20.57 -13.58 7.39
CA THR A 368 20.95 -14.50 6.31
C THR A 368 21.97 -13.85 5.35
N GLU A 369 21.76 -12.59 4.95
CA GLU A 369 22.69 -11.87 4.10
C GLU A 369 24.04 -11.59 4.79
N ARG A 370 24.05 -11.34 6.11
CA ARG A 370 25.29 -11.18 6.90
C ARG A 370 26.08 -12.47 6.96
N ALA A 371 25.41 -13.62 7.08
CA ALA A 371 26.06 -14.92 7.10
C ALA A 371 26.61 -15.36 5.72
N ALA A 372 26.11 -14.76 4.64
CA ALA A 372 26.54 -15.04 3.27
C ALA A 372 27.69 -14.12 2.78
N ALA A 373 28.05 -13.10 3.57
CA ALA A 373 29.16 -12.18 3.32
C ALA A 373 30.44 -12.68 4.02
#